data_AF-A0A7J3ZJ97-F1
#
_entry.id   AF-A0A7J3ZJ97-F1
#
_cell.length_a   1.000
_cell.length_b   1.000
_cell.length_c   1.000
_cell.angle_alpha   90.00
_cell.angle_beta   90.00
_cell.angle_gamma   90.00
#
_symmetry.space_group_name_H-M   'P 1'
#
loop_
_entity.id
_entity.type
_entity.pdbx_description
1 polymer ?
#
loop_
_entity_poly.entity_id
_entity_poly.type
_entity_poly.pdbx_seq_one_letter_code
_entity_poly.pdbx_strand_id
1 'polypeptide(L)'
;MLSVSWYSSPDFSKVSDEDRFRILEYAVSKFGRMKVQEVLGVSRITMWRLLNRQVRVDDDKLRVLLSIIIQREFESLVSARDRLRALGILRDDGTVDYGLALEVLAIARNDGYLKNAILRFVAQGFRRPQEDAGSELHGHSAPLGRGLRGVPTREE
;
A
#
# COMPACT_ATOMS: atom_id res chain seq x y z
N MET A 1 -20.18 11.69 28.30
CA MET A 1 -19.79 10.87 27.13
C MET A 1 -18.29 10.65 27.22
N LEU A 2 -17.84 9.42 27.50
CA LEU A 2 -16.42 9.08 27.41
C LEU A 2 -16.04 9.16 25.93
N SER A 3 -15.12 10.07 25.55
CA SER A 3 -14.59 10.04 24.19
C SER A 3 -13.87 8.69 24.03
N VAL A 4 -14.39 7.86 23.13
CA VAL A 4 -13.67 6.66 22.73
C VAL A 4 -12.38 7.15 22.09
N SER A 5 -11.25 6.94 22.76
CA SER A 5 -9.94 7.23 22.20
C SER A 5 -9.84 6.48 20.88
N TRP A 6 -9.54 7.19 19.79
CA TRP A 6 -9.49 6.62 18.43
C TRP A 6 -8.54 5.41 18.31
N TYR A 7 -7.57 5.33 19.23
CA TYR A 7 -6.62 4.24 19.37
C TYR A 7 -7.08 3.09 20.29
N SER A 8 -8.36 3.02 20.65
CA SER A 8 -8.92 1.94 21.49
C SER A 8 -9.73 0.90 20.71
N SER A 9 -10.12 1.22 19.46
CA SER A 9 -10.98 0.36 18.63
C SER A 9 -10.24 -0.46 17.56
N PRO A 10 -9.14 0.00 16.93
CA PRO A 10 -8.50 -0.77 15.86
C PRO A 10 -7.71 -1.98 16.37
N ASP A 11 -7.71 -3.06 15.59
CA ASP A 11 -6.79 -4.18 15.79
C ASP A 11 -5.40 -3.83 15.26
N PHE A 12 -4.56 -3.29 16.13
CA PHE A 12 -3.21 -2.89 15.76
C PHE A 12 -2.25 -4.03 15.51
N SER A 13 -2.64 -5.29 15.78
CA SER A 13 -1.83 -6.45 15.39
C SER A 13 -1.58 -6.48 13.87
N LYS A 14 -2.47 -5.85 13.10
CA LYS A 14 -2.41 -5.71 11.63
C LYS A 14 -1.46 -4.61 11.12
N VAL A 15 -0.95 -3.75 12.00
CA VAL A 15 0.05 -2.73 11.63
C VAL A 15 1.41 -3.41 11.48
N SER A 16 1.98 -3.29 10.28
CA SER A 16 3.29 -3.87 9.94
C SER A 16 4.40 -3.32 10.84
N ASP A 17 5.43 -4.13 11.11
CA ASP A 17 6.55 -3.70 11.95
C ASP A 17 7.24 -2.46 11.39
N GLU A 18 7.31 -2.32 10.06
CA GLU A 18 7.83 -1.12 9.41
C GLU A 18 7.01 0.13 9.76
N ASP A 19 5.68 0.04 9.68
CA ASP A 19 4.79 1.16 10.03
C ASP A 19 4.89 1.48 11.54
N ARG A 20 5.06 0.47 12.40
CA ARG A 20 5.28 0.66 13.83
C ARG A 20 6.58 1.41 14.13
N PHE A 21 7.67 1.08 13.43
CA PHE A 21 8.92 1.81 13.56
C PHE A 21 8.83 3.23 13.01
N ARG A 22 8.11 3.46 11.89
CA ARG A 22 7.81 4.82 11.42
C ARG A 22 7.07 5.65 12.46
N ILE A 23 6.10 5.06 13.16
CA ILE A 23 5.37 5.72 14.26
C ILE A 23 6.32 6.07 15.42
N LEU A 24 7.18 5.14 15.82
CA LEU A 24 8.19 5.40 16.86
C LEU A 24 9.15 6.52 16.46
N GLU A 25 9.71 6.46 15.25
CA GLU A 25 10.64 7.46 14.71
C GLU A 25 9.98 8.84 14.64
N TYR A 26 8.72 8.91 14.19
CA TYR A 26 7.94 10.14 14.17
C TYR A 26 7.73 10.71 15.57
N ALA A 27 7.30 9.88 16.53
CA ALA A 27 7.10 10.31 17.91
C ALA A 27 8.41 10.84 18.53
N VAL A 28 9.54 10.19 18.27
CA VAL A 28 10.86 10.61 18.75
C VAL A 28 11.31 11.91 18.10
N SER A 29 11.07 12.07 16.80
CA SER A 29 11.36 13.31 16.08
C SER A 29 10.55 14.50 16.62
N LYS A 30 9.26 14.27 16.90
CA LYS A 30 8.33 15.31 17.34
C LYS A 30 8.47 15.69 18.81
N PHE A 31 8.57 14.70 19.70
CA PHE A 31 8.54 14.91 21.16
C PHE A 31 9.90 14.78 21.84
N GLY A 32 10.90 14.29 21.09
CA GLY A 32 12.23 14.02 21.61
C GLY A 32 12.33 12.66 22.30
N ARG A 33 13.52 12.06 22.21
CA ARG A 33 13.82 10.72 22.76
C ARG A 33 13.49 10.58 24.24
N MET A 34 13.83 11.58 25.07
CA MET A 34 13.62 11.50 26.51
C MET A 34 12.12 11.40 26.86
N LYS A 35 11.28 12.19 26.20
CA LYS A 35 9.84 12.19 26.44
C LYS A 35 9.20 10.87 26.01
N VAL A 36 9.59 10.36 24.84
CA VAL A 36 9.08 9.07 24.35
C VAL A 36 9.54 7.92 25.25
N GLN A 37 10.78 7.95 25.75
CA GLN A 37 11.27 6.96 26.71
C GLN A 37 10.46 6.96 28.01
N GLU A 38 10.20 8.15 28.57
CA GLU A 38 9.39 8.33 29.78
C GLU A 38 7.97 7.77 29.58
N VAL A 39 7.30 8.16 28.50
CA VAL A 39 5.92 7.77 28.20
C VAL A 39 5.80 6.26 27.94
N LEU A 40 6.78 5.67 27.24
CA LEU A 40 6.84 4.22 27.03
C LEU A 40 7.17 3.43 28.31
N GLY A 41 7.66 4.10 29.37
CA GLY A 41 8.07 3.43 30.62
C GLY A 41 9.23 2.45 30.42
N VAL A 42 10.11 2.69 29.44
CA VAL A 42 11.21 1.77 29.08
C VAL A 42 12.58 2.26 29.53
N SER A 43 13.49 1.32 29.78
CA SER A 43 14.88 1.65 30.09
C SER A 43 15.60 2.32 28.90
N ARG A 44 16.70 3.04 29.17
CA ARG A 44 17.56 3.62 28.14
C ARG A 44 18.09 2.58 27.15
N ILE A 45 18.39 1.37 27.64
CA ILE A 45 18.87 0.23 26.83
C ILE A 45 17.74 -0.27 25.92
N THR A 46 16.54 -0.46 26.46
CA THR A 46 15.35 -0.87 25.68
C THR A 46 15.03 0.17 24.61
N MET A 47 15.07 1.47 24.95
CA MET A 47 14.88 2.54 23.98
C MET A 47 15.92 2.51 22.86
N TRP A 48 17.18 2.24 23.19
CA TRP A 48 18.22 2.04 22.17
C TRP A 48 17.93 0.82 21.29
N ARG A 49 17.52 -0.32 21.87
CA ARG A 49 17.14 -1.52 21.10
C ARG A 49 15.98 -1.26 20.15
N LEU A 50 14.95 -0.52 20.59
CA LEU A 50 13.81 -0.13 19.76
C LEU A 50 14.24 0.75 18.58
N LEU A 51 15.04 1.79 18.85
CA LEU A 51 15.54 2.71 17.81
C LEU A 51 16.49 2.03 16.81
N ASN A 52 17.22 1.00 17.24
CA ASN A 52 18.07 0.20 16.37
C ASN A 52 17.34 -1.04 15.82
N ARG A 53 16.00 -1.11 15.97
CA ARG A 53 15.15 -2.18 15.45
C ARG A 53 15.55 -3.59 15.91
N GLN A 54 16.24 -3.70 17.05
CA GLN A 54 16.64 -4.97 17.67
C GLN A 54 15.51 -5.64 18.45
N VAL A 55 14.47 -4.88 18.78
CA VAL A 55 13.26 -5.36 19.44
C VAL A 55 12.07 -4.72 18.74
N ARG A 56 11.01 -5.50 18.54
CA ARG A 56 9.74 -5.05 17.96
C ARG A 56 9.05 -4.02 18.87
N VAL A 57 8.40 -3.04 18.26
CA VAL A 57 7.38 -2.22 18.95
C VAL A 57 6.14 -3.09 19.10
N ASP A 58 5.92 -3.70 20.27
CA ASP A 58 4.72 -4.50 20.53
C ASP A 58 3.45 -3.63 20.63
N ASP A 59 2.30 -4.29 20.75
CA ASP A 59 0.98 -3.66 20.69
C ASP A 59 0.76 -2.65 21.83
N ASP A 60 1.31 -2.94 23.01
CA ASP A 60 1.22 -2.05 24.16
C ASP A 60 2.05 -0.79 23.95
N LYS A 61 3.31 -0.93 23.48
CA LYS A 61 4.14 0.22 23.11
C LYS A 61 3.50 1.03 22.00
N LEU A 62 2.92 0.37 21.00
CA LEU A 62 2.23 1.03 19.91
C LEU A 62 1.03 1.84 20.43
N ARG A 63 0.17 1.27 21.27
CA ARG A 63 -0.96 2.00 21.89
C ARG A 63 -0.48 3.23 22.66
N VAL A 64 0.60 3.11 23.41
CA VAL A 64 1.18 4.24 24.14
C VAL A 64 1.69 5.32 23.19
N LEU A 65 2.36 4.95 22.09
CA LEU A 65 2.75 5.91 21.04
C LEU A 65 1.54 6.58 20.38
N LEU A 66 0.47 5.83 20.11
CA LEU A 66 -0.77 6.35 19.54
C LEU A 66 -1.51 7.29 20.50
N SER A 67 -1.33 7.13 21.82
CA SER A 67 -1.92 8.03 22.81
C SER A 67 -1.34 9.46 22.79
N ILE A 68 -0.13 9.62 22.25
CA ILE A 68 0.57 10.93 22.19
C ILE A 68 0.60 11.54 20.79
N ILE A 69 0.16 10.83 19.75
CA ILE A 69 -0.03 11.39 18.40
C ILE A 69 -1.52 11.51 18.08
N ILE A 70 -1.87 12.37 17.13
CA ILE A 70 -3.27 12.47 16.68
C ILE A 70 -3.55 11.49 15.53
N GLN A 71 -4.83 11.13 15.35
CA GLN A 71 -5.25 10.20 14.30
C GLN A 71 -4.75 10.58 12.90
N ARG A 72 -4.80 11.88 12.55
CA ARG A 72 -4.32 12.37 11.25
C ARG A 72 -2.81 12.11 11.05
N GLU A 73 -2.02 12.17 12.11
CA GLU A 73 -0.58 11.89 12.05
C GLU A 73 -0.35 10.41 11.80
N PHE A 74 -1.04 9.55 12.54
CA PHE A 74 -1.04 8.10 12.28
C PHE A 74 -1.42 7.78 10.83
N GLU A 75 -2.50 8.38 10.33
CA GLU A 75 -2.95 8.18 8.95
C GLU A 75 -1.89 8.59 7.92
N SER A 76 -1.08 9.61 8.21
CA SER A 76 0.02 10.00 7.32
C SER A 76 1.22 9.06 7.35
N LEU A 77 1.40 8.29 8.43
CA LEU A 77 2.55 7.42 8.66
C LEU A 77 2.34 5.98 8.17
N VAL A 78 1.09 5.51 8.17
CA VAL A 78 0.72 4.14 7.80
C VAL A 78 0.37 4.05 6.33
N SER A 79 0.81 2.99 5.66
CA SER A 79 0.48 2.78 4.25
C SER A 79 -1.05 2.74 4.07
N ALA A 80 -1.57 3.23 2.94
CA ALA A 80 -3.02 3.14 2.69
C ALA A 80 -3.51 1.68 2.75
N ARG A 81 -2.66 0.74 2.32
CA ARG A 81 -2.95 -0.70 2.34
C ARG A 81 -3.03 -1.27 3.76
N ASP A 82 -2.09 -0.91 4.63
CA ASP A 82 -2.08 -1.37 6.03
C ASP A 82 -3.22 -0.70 6.83
N ARG A 83 -3.59 0.54 6.50
CA ARG A 83 -4.82 1.17 7.02
C ARG A 83 -6.07 0.38 6.63
N LEU A 84 -6.21 0.04 5.35
CA LEU A 84 -7.35 -0.76 4.88
C LEU A 84 -7.38 -2.14 5.54
N ARG A 85 -6.21 -2.75 5.82
CA ARG A 85 -6.11 -4.01 6.57
C ARG A 85 -6.53 -3.86 8.03
N ALA A 86 -6.07 -2.82 8.72
CA ALA A 86 -6.45 -2.52 10.09
C ALA A 86 -7.95 -2.19 10.25
N LEU A 87 -8.57 -1.65 9.20
CA LEU A 87 -10.02 -1.39 9.13
C LEU A 87 -10.85 -2.60 8.67
N GLY A 88 -10.20 -3.73 8.34
CA GLY A 88 -10.88 -4.96 7.89
C GLY A 88 -11.36 -4.95 6.44
N ILE A 89 -11.09 -3.88 5.67
CA ILE A 89 -11.44 -3.78 4.25
C ILE A 89 -10.51 -4.68 3.41
N LEU A 90 -9.26 -4.81 3.83
CA LEU A 90 -8.30 -5.74 3.25
C LEU A 90 -8.05 -6.90 4.21
N ARG A 91 -8.09 -8.13 3.70
CA ARG A 91 -7.74 -9.34 4.45
C ARG A 91 -6.22 -9.51 4.52
N ASP A 92 -5.78 -10.43 5.38
CA ASP A 92 -4.35 -10.71 5.61
C ASP A 92 -3.65 -11.24 4.36
N ASP A 93 -4.35 -12.05 3.55
CA ASP A 93 -3.89 -12.56 2.26
C ASP A 93 -3.87 -11.50 1.14
N GLY A 94 -4.26 -10.26 1.46
CA GLY A 94 -4.31 -9.15 0.53
C GLY A 94 -5.54 -9.14 -0.37
N THR A 95 -6.50 -10.05 -0.17
CA THR A 95 -7.81 -9.98 -0.82
C THR A 95 -8.67 -8.89 -0.18
N VAL A 96 -9.61 -8.35 -0.95
CA VAL A 96 -10.56 -7.34 -0.45
C VAL A 96 -11.75 -8.06 0.16
N ASP A 97 -12.21 -7.59 1.32
CA ASP A 97 -13.51 -8.01 1.81
C ASP A 97 -14.60 -7.35 0.96
N TYR A 98 -15.14 -8.12 0.01
CA TYR A 98 -16.12 -7.62 -0.94
C TYR A 98 -17.43 -7.17 -0.28
N GLY A 99 -17.83 -7.75 0.86
CA GLY A 99 -19.02 -7.33 1.59
C GLY A 99 -18.85 -5.89 2.09
N LEU A 100 -17.77 -5.65 2.84
CA LEU A 100 -17.39 -4.33 3.33
C LEU A 100 -17.15 -3.32 2.19
N ALA A 101 -16.49 -3.74 1.12
CA ALA A 101 -16.25 -2.87 -0.03
C ALA A 101 -17.57 -2.44 -0.71
N LEU A 102 -18.53 -3.36 -0.88
CA LEU A 102 -19.85 -3.06 -1.43
C LEU A 102 -20.67 -2.15 -0.50
N GLU A 103 -20.55 -2.31 0.82
CA GLU A 103 -21.17 -1.41 1.79
C GLU A 103 -20.61 0.02 1.67
N VAL A 104 -19.29 0.18 1.55
CA VAL A 104 -18.65 1.48 1.31
C VAL A 104 -19.18 2.11 0.01
N LEU A 105 -19.35 1.34 -1.06
CA LEU A 105 -19.93 1.82 -2.31
C LEU A 105 -21.41 2.19 -2.17
N ALA A 106 -22.18 1.43 -1.38
CA ALA A 106 -23.59 1.73 -1.10
C ALA A 106 -23.73 3.05 -0.33
N ILE A 107 -22.85 3.33 0.62
CA ILE A 107 -22.77 4.62 1.32
C ILE A 107 -22.44 5.74 0.32
N ALA A 108 -21.43 5.51 -0.54
CA ALA A 108 -21.00 6.47 -1.55
C ALA A 108 -22.12 6.87 -2.51
N ARG A 109 -23.10 5.99 -2.77
CA ARG A 109 -24.25 6.30 -3.63
C ARG A 109 -25.01 7.54 -3.18
N ASN A 110 -25.11 7.75 -1.87
CA ASN A 110 -25.86 8.86 -1.27
C ASN A 110 -24.96 10.05 -0.91
N ASP A 111 -23.63 9.92 -1.08
CA ASP A 111 -22.67 10.99 -0.87
C ASP A 111 -22.26 11.60 -2.23
N GLY A 112 -22.68 12.84 -2.49
CA GLY A 112 -22.44 13.50 -3.76
C GLY A 112 -20.95 13.70 -4.10
N TYR A 113 -20.09 13.83 -3.09
CA TYR A 113 -18.66 13.97 -3.30
C TYR A 113 -18.04 12.63 -3.68
N LEU A 114 -18.29 11.58 -2.89
CA LEU A 114 -17.72 10.26 -3.08
C LEU A 114 -18.25 9.60 -4.36
N LYS A 115 -19.54 9.78 -4.67
CA LYS A 115 -20.12 9.39 -5.97
C LYS A 115 -19.37 10.01 -7.15
N ASN A 116 -19.12 11.32 -7.10
CA ASN A 116 -18.39 12.01 -8.17
C ASN A 116 -16.91 11.61 -8.23
N ALA A 117 -16.28 11.30 -7.09
CA ALA A 117 -14.92 10.78 -7.05
C ALA A 117 -14.83 9.40 -7.74
N ILE A 118 -15.77 8.49 -7.45
CA ILE A 118 -15.85 7.16 -8.07
C ILE A 118 -16.06 7.29 -9.59
N LEU A 119 -17.01 8.12 -10.02
CA LEU A 119 -17.27 8.32 -11.46
C LEU A 119 -16.03 8.84 -12.21
N ARG A 120 -15.29 9.78 -11.60
CA ARG A 120 -14.03 10.28 -12.17
C ARG A 120 -12.95 9.20 -12.20
N PHE A 121 -12.81 8.43 -11.14
CA PHE A 121 -11.87 7.31 -11.07
C PHE A 121 -12.14 6.28 -12.19
N VAL A 122 -13.40 5.88 -12.35
CA VAL A 122 -13.88 5.00 -13.43
C VAL A 122 -13.54 5.60 -14.80
N ALA A 123 -13.96 6.84 -15.06
CA ALA A 123 -13.72 7.50 -16.35
C ALA A 123 -12.22 7.64 -16.71
N GLN A 124 -11.34 7.79 -15.71
CA GLN A 124 -9.89 7.83 -15.90
C GLN A 124 -9.29 6.44 -16.12
N GLY A 125 -9.79 5.42 -15.40
CA GLY A 125 -9.32 4.04 -15.50
C GLY A 125 -9.65 3.38 -16.85
N PHE A 126 -10.82 3.66 -17.41
CA PHE A 126 -11.23 3.17 -18.73
C PHE A 126 -10.55 3.88 -19.91
N ARG A 127 -9.69 4.88 -19.67
CA ARG A 127 -8.97 5.64 -20.71
C ARG A 127 -7.58 5.09 -21.03
N ARG A 128 -7.09 4.07 -20.32
CA ARG A 128 -5.90 3.31 -20.71
C ARG A 128 -6.33 2.04 -21.46
N PRO A 129 -6.08 1.93 -22.77
CA PRO A 129 -6.16 0.64 -23.44
C PRO A 129 -5.12 -0.32 -22.85
N GLN A 130 -5.48 -1.60 -22.83
CA GLN A 130 -4.52 -2.70 -22.77
C GLN A 130 -3.62 -2.62 -24.01
N GLU A 131 -2.46 -1.99 -23.89
CA GLU A 131 -1.33 -2.25 -24.79
C GLU A 131 -0.38 -3.14 -24.01
N ASP A 132 -0.50 -4.45 -24.22
CA ASP A 132 0.56 -5.46 -24.04
C ASP A 132 -0.04 -6.85 -24.32
N ALA A 133 -0.41 -7.10 -25.58
CA ALA A 133 -0.57 -8.46 -26.12
C ALA A 133 -0.61 -8.40 -27.64
N GLY A 134 0.56 -8.45 -28.29
CA GLY A 134 0.64 -8.74 -29.72
C GLY A 134 1.70 -7.98 -30.50
N SER A 135 2.98 -8.14 -30.15
CA SER A 135 4.06 -7.84 -31.10
C SER A 135 5.30 -8.69 -30.85
N GLU A 136 5.15 -10.02 -30.89
CA GLU A 136 6.29 -10.92 -31.14
C GLU A 136 5.83 -12.11 -31.98
N LEU A 137 5.43 -11.88 -33.23
CA LEU A 137 5.48 -12.90 -34.28
C LEU A 137 5.71 -12.21 -35.64
N HIS A 138 6.95 -11.83 -35.90
CA HIS A 138 7.47 -11.63 -37.26
C HIS A 138 8.88 -12.23 -37.35
N GLY A 139 8.94 -13.57 -37.25
CA GLY A 139 10.10 -14.34 -37.71
C GLY A 139 9.97 -14.54 -39.23
N HIS A 140 10.98 -14.08 -39.96
CA HIS A 140 11.07 -14.10 -41.41
C HIS A 140 10.70 -15.43 -42.08
N SER A 141 9.66 -15.40 -42.91
CA SER A 141 9.41 -16.39 -43.96
C SER A 141 10.42 -16.20 -45.09
N ALA A 142 11.18 -17.25 -45.41
CA ALA A 142 12.06 -17.35 -46.57
C ALA A 142 11.27 -17.20 -47.88
N PRO A 143 11.83 -16.57 -48.94
CA PRO A 143 11.13 -16.47 -50.22
C PRO A 143 11.27 -17.79 -51.00
N LEU A 144 10.11 -18.37 -51.32
CA LEU A 144 9.95 -19.46 -52.27
C LEU A 144 10.27 -18.98 -53.69
N GLY A 145 11.15 -19.73 -54.36
CA GLY A 145 11.53 -19.48 -55.74
C GLY A 145 10.42 -19.77 -56.76
N ARG A 146 10.44 -19.01 -57.87
CA ARG A 146 9.90 -19.42 -59.16
C ARG A 146 10.43 -18.49 -60.26
N GLY A 147 10.94 -19.05 -61.35
CA GLY A 147 11.07 -18.29 -62.61
C GLY A 147 12.24 -18.67 -63.50
N LEU A 148 12.06 -19.74 -64.28
CA LEU A 148 12.91 -20.24 -65.36
C LEU A 148 13.19 -19.21 -66.49
N ARG A 149 14.40 -19.31 -67.07
CA ARG A 149 14.86 -19.08 -68.48
C ARG A 149 16.19 -18.29 -68.47
N GLY A 150 17.27 -18.64 -69.16
CA GLY A 150 17.57 -19.73 -70.06
C GLY A 150 18.93 -19.47 -70.76
N VAL A 151 19.66 -20.57 -70.98
CA VAL A 151 20.66 -20.83 -72.03
C VAL A 151 22.09 -20.26 -71.86
N PRO A 152 23.14 -21.07 -72.20
CA PRO A 152 24.53 -20.86 -71.79
C PRO A 152 25.45 -20.41 -72.94
N THR A 153 26.63 -19.86 -72.62
CA THR A 153 27.89 -20.17 -73.35
C THR A 153 29.12 -19.65 -72.61
N ARG A 154 30.17 -20.48 -72.68
CA ARG A 154 31.58 -20.18 -72.36
C ARG A 154 32.17 -19.23 -73.41
N GLU A 155 33.18 -18.48 -72.98
CA GLU A 155 34.48 -18.17 -73.63
C GLU A 155 35.23 -17.34 -72.57
N GLU A 156 36.30 -17.86 -71.95
CA GLU A 156 37.71 -17.69 -72.35
C GLU A 156 38.11 -16.23 -72.62
#